data_AF-A0A951UNZ3-F1
#
_entry.id   AF-A0A951UNZ3-F1
#
_cell.length_a   1.000
_cell.length_b   1.000
_cell.length_c   1.000
_cell.angle_alpha   90.00
_cell.angle_beta   90.00
_cell.angle_gamma   90.00
#
_symmetry.space_group_name_H-M   'P 1'
#
loop_
_entity.id
_entity.type
_entity.pdbx_description
1 polymer ?
#
loop_
_entity_poly.entity_id
_entity_poly.type
_entity_poly.pdbx_seq_one_letter_code
_entity_poly.pdbx_strand_id
1 'polypeptide(L)'
;MLNNPATKYRPFAPVDLPDRTWMSHVITQPPIWLSTDLRDGNQALIEPMNITRKLHLFRILVQIGFKEIEVAFPSASQTDFDFVRHLIEQDLIPDDVTIQVLTPARETLIRRTFDSLVGVKRAIVHL
;
A
#
# COMPACT_ATOMS: atom_id res chain seq x y z
N MET A 1 24.48 -31.43 2.77
CA MET A 1 24.39 -30.21 1.95
C MET A 1 24.50 -30.61 0.48
N LEU A 2 23.86 -29.88 -0.45
CA LEU A 2 24.04 -30.12 -1.89
C LEU A 2 25.50 -29.86 -2.28
N ASN A 3 26.11 -30.77 -3.05
CA ASN A 3 27.50 -30.63 -3.51
C ASN A 3 27.69 -29.47 -4.51
N ASN A 4 26.62 -29.05 -5.17
CA ASN A 4 26.58 -27.84 -5.99
C ASN A 4 25.25 -27.10 -5.75
N PRO A 5 25.20 -26.11 -4.85
CA PRO A 5 23.96 -25.38 -4.54
C PRO A 5 23.45 -24.52 -5.71
N ALA A 6 24.25 -24.27 -6.75
CA ALA A 6 23.82 -23.51 -7.92
C ALA A 6 22.68 -24.22 -8.69
N THR A 7 22.62 -25.55 -8.65
CA THR A 7 21.56 -26.33 -9.33
C THR A 7 20.17 -26.14 -8.72
N LYS A 8 20.09 -25.55 -7.52
CA LYS A 8 18.83 -25.19 -6.87
C LYS A 8 18.12 -24.04 -7.60
N TYR A 9 18.87 -23.21 -8.32
CA TYR A 9 18.36 -21.99 -8.95
C TYR A 9 18.38 -22.14 -10.47
N ARG A 10 17.34 -21.63 -11.12
CA ARG A 10 17.23 -21.59 -12.58
C ARG A 10 17.31 -20.15 -13.05
N PRO A 11 17.93 -19.86 -14.21
CA PRO A 11 17.87 -18.54 -14.82
C PRO A 11 16.43 -18.11 -15.11
N PHE A 12 16.18 -16.80 -15.05
CA PHE A 12 14.92 -16.22 -15.51
C PHE A 12 14.78 -16.37 -17.04
N ALA A 13 13.60 -16.74 -17.52
CA ALA A 13 13.32 -16.85 -18.95
C ALA A 13 13.10 -15.44 -19.54
N PRO A 14 13.86 -15.02 -20.58
CA PRO A 14 13.68 -13.69 -21.16
C PRO A 14 12.26 -13.46 -21.69
N VAL A 15 11.76 -12.23 -21.51
CA VAL A 15 10.48 -11.80 -22.11
C VAL A 15 10.72 -11.38 -23.55
N ASP A 16 10.04 -12.04 -24.48
CA ASP A 16 10.05 -11.67 -25.89
C ASP A 16 9.15 -10.46 -26.14
N LEU A 17 9.78 -9.32 -26.42
CA LEU A 17 9.12 -8.05 -26.67
C LEU A 17 9.99 -7.27 -27.66
N PRO A 18 9.97 -7.64 -28.96
CA PRO A 18 10.90 -7.10 -29.95
C PRO A 18 10.63 -5.62 -30.24
N ASP A 19 9.36 -5.20 -30.22
CA ASP A 19 8.93 -3.84 -30.54
C ASP A 19 8.89 -2.90 -29.32
N ARG A 20 9.71 -3.19 -28.30
CA ARG A 20 9.79 -2.38 -27.08
C ARG A 20 10.29 -0.97 -27.40
N THR A 21 9.60 0.06 -26.90
CA THR A 21 9.97 1.46 -27.17
C THR A 21 10.61 2.17 -25.99
N TRP A 22 10.58 1.59 -24.78
CA TRP A 22 10.99 2.31 -23.56
C TRP A 22 12.46 2.75 -23.55
N MET A 23 13.34 2.19 -24.38
CA MET A 23 14.73 2.63 -24.50
C MET A 23 14.87 4.00 -25.18
N SER A 24 13.91 4.36 -26.05
CA SER A 24 13.92 5.62 -26.81
C SER A 24 13.10 6.73 -26.16
N HIS A 25 12.47 6.47 -25.01
CA HIS A 25 11.66 7.45 -24.29
C HIS A 25 12.42 8.01 -23.09
N VAL A 26 12.30 9.33 -22.89
CA VAL A 26 12.80 10.04 -21.71
C VAL A 26 11.60 10.45 -20.86
N ILE A 27 11.68 10.27 -19.54
CA ILE A 27 10.63 10.71 -18.61
C ILE A 27 10.59 12.24 -18.60
N THR A 28 9.44 12.84 -18.92
CA THR A 28 9.25 14.30 -18.99
C THR A 28 8.29 14.85 -17.94
N GLN A 29 7.60 13.98 -17.20
CA GLN A 29 6.60 14.35 -16.21
C GLN A 29 6.62 13.37 -15.03
N PRO A 30 6.28 13.81 -13.81
CA PRO A 30 6.20 12.90 -12.66
C PRO A 30 5.07 11.88 -12.87
N PRO A 31 5.23 10.64 -12.37
CA PRO A 31 4.13 9.70 -12.31
C PRO A 31 3.15 10.10 -11.19
N ILE A 32 2.02 9.39 -11.14
CA ILE A 32 1.18 9.36 -9.94
C ILE A 32 1.92 8.52 -8.90
N TRP A 33 2.08 9.07 -7.69
CA TRP A 33 2.77 8.42 -6.59
C TRP A 33 1.77 7.87 -5.59
N LEU A 34 1.97 6.60 -5.22
CA LEU A 34 1.28 5.95 -4.12
C LEU A 34 2.31 5.51 -3.08
N SER A 35 2.17 5.98 -1.84
CA SER A 35 3.01 5.55 -0.72
C SER A 35 2.39 4.31 -0.05
N THR A 36 3.20 3.27 0.17
CA THR A 36 2.77 2.04 0.87
C THR A 36 3.37 1.88 2.27
N ASP A 37 4.04 2.93 2.76
CA ASP A 37 4.86 2.89 3.96
C ASP A 37 4.08 2.49 5.23
N LEU A 38 2.79 2.89 5.33
CA LEU A 38 1.94 2.62 6.50
C LEU A 38 1.42 1.18 6.58
N ARG A 39 1.47 0.42 5.47
CA ARG A 39 1.05 -0.99 5.42
C ARG A 39 2.22 -1.90 5.05
N ASP A 40 2.72 -1.82 3.83
CA ASP A 40 3.78 -2.70 3.33
C ASP A 40 5.11 -2.44 4.04
N GLY A 41 5.48 -1.15 4.19
CA GLY A 41 6.65 -0.75 4.96
C GLY A 41 6.54 -1.15 6.43
N ASN A 42 5.40 -0.90 7.05
CA ASN A 42 5.12 -1.27 8.43
C ASN A 42 5.21 -2.79 8.68
N GLN A 43 4.79 -3.63 7.73
CA GLN A 43 4.84 -5.08 7.82
C GLN A 43 6.29 -5.63 7.81
N ALA A 44 7.24 -4.87 7.25
CA ALA A 44 8.65 -5.25 7.21
C ALA A 44 9.44 -4.86 8.48
N LEU A 45 8.83 -4.11 9.40
CA LEU A 45 9.50 -3.68 10.64
C LEU A 45 9.56 -4.82 11.67
N ILE A 46 10.69 -4.93 12.37
CA ILE A 46 10.84 -5.81 13.54
C ILE A 46 9.83 -5.42 14.62
N GLU A 47 9.71 -4.11 14.87
CA GLU A 47 8.73 -3.51 15.78
C GLU A 47 7.71 -2.71 14.96
N PRO A 48 6.49 -3.23 14.76
CA PRO A 48 5.45 -2.51 14.04
C PRO A 48 5.15 -1.14 14.64
N MET A 49 4.77 -0.20 13.79
CA MET A 49 4.33 1.14 14.18
C MET A 49 3.07 1.05 15.04
N ASN A 50 3.11 1.71 16.19
CA ASN A 50 1.89 2.05 16.93
C ASN A 50 1.12 3.18 16.22
N ILE A 51 -0.10 3.45 16.69
CA ILE A 51 -0.99 4.47 16.11
C ILE A 51 -0.30 5.84 16.03
N THR A 52 0.44 6.26 17.08
CA THR A 52 1.14 7.55 17.10
C THR A 52 2.17 7.67 15.98
N ARG A 53 2.99 6.63 15.78
CA ARG A 53 3.98 6.58 14.69
C ARG A 53 3.31 6.57 13.32
N LYS A 54 2.22 5.79 13.15
CA LYS A 54 1.44 5.79 11.91
C LYS A 54 0.84 7.16 11.59
N LEU A 55 0.24 7.85 12.57
CA LEU A 55 -0.30 9.19 12.38
C LEU A 55 0.77 10.22 12.03
N HIS A 56 1.93 10.12 12.67
CA HIS A 56 3.06 10.99 12.36
C HIS A 56 3.52 10.80 10.91
N LEU A 57 3.70 9.55 10.47
CA LEU A 57 4.11 9.26 9.10
C LEU A 57 3.04 9.65 8.07
N PHE A 58 1.76 9.37 8.35
CA PHE A 58 0.65 9.81 7.48
C PHE A 58 0.68 11.33 7.26
N ARG A 59 0.85 12.12 8.33
CA ARG A 59 0.96 13.58 8.23
C ARG A 59 2.17 14.02 7.41
N ILE A 60 3.32 13.36 7.56
CA ILE A 60 4.51 13.64 6.75
C ILE A 60 4.24 13.36 5.27
N LEU A 61 3.64 12.22 4.93
CA LEU A 61 3.33 11.86 3.53
C LEU A 61 2.38 12.89 2.89
N VAL A 62 1.37 13.33 3.63
CA VAL A 62 0.46 14.41 3.21
C VAL A 62 1.23 15.72 3.01
N GLN A 63 2.12 16.09 3.94
CA GLN A 63 2.95 17.30 3.84
C GLN A 63 3.92 17.27 2.65
N ILE A 64 4.47 16.11 2.31
CA ILE A 64 5.31 15.92 1.11
C ILE A 64 4.49 16.12 -0.16
N GLY A 65 3.20 15.78 -0.13
CA GLY A 65 2.27 15.97 -1.25
C GLY A 65 1.77 14.68 -1.90
N PHE A 66 1.92 13.52 -1.25
CA PHE A 66 1.31 12.28 -1.74
C PHE A 66 -0.22 12.41 -1.80
N LYS A 67 -0.81 11.93 -2.90
CA LYS A 67 -2.27 11.93 -3.12
C LYS A 67 -2.90 10.55 -3.01
N GLU A 68 -2.08 9.50 -3.08
CA GLU A 68 -2.50 8.12 -2.83
C GLU A 68 -1.62 7.53 -1.73
N ILE A 69 -2.25 6.98 -0.69
CA ILE A 69 -1.54 6.46 0.48
C ILE A 69 -2.20 5.16 0.94
N GLU A 70 -1.49 4.04 0.90
CA GLU A 70 -1.94 2.77 1.47
C GLU A 70 -1.75 2.78 2.98
N VAL A 71 -2.87 2.79 3.72
CA VAL A 71 -2.88 3.07 5.16
C VAL A 71 -2.94 1.80 6.03
N ALA A 72 -3.48 0.69 5.50
CA ALA A 72 -3.83 -0.46 6.33
C ALA A 72 -4.20 -1.73 5.54
N PHE A 73 -4.17 -2.86 6.25
CA PHE A 73 -4.84 -4.12 5.90
C PHE A 73 -5.95 -4.43 6.93
N PRO A 74 -7.08 -3.71 6.88
CA PRO A 74 -8.06 -3.65 7.98
C PRO A 74 -8.82 -4.96 8.24
N SER A 75 -8.94 -5.83 7.23
CA SER A 75 -9.61 -7.12 7.43
C SER A 75 -8.75 -8.15 8.15
N ALA A 76 -7.43 -7.97 8.18
CA ALA A 76 -6.47 -8.90 8.79
C ALA A 76 -5.97 -8.46 10.17
N SER A 77 -6.11 -7.18 10.53
CA SER A 77 -5.60 -6.62 11.79
C SER A 77 -6.60 -5.63 12.38
N GLN A 78 -6.92 -5.82 13.68
CA GLN A 78 -7.80 -4.89 14.40
C GLN A 78 -7.15 -3.51 14.55
N THR A 79 -5.85 -3.44 14.83
CA THR A 79 -5.12 -2.16 14.92
C THR A 79 -5.16 -1.39 13.59
N ASP A 80 -5.12 -2.10 12.47
CA ASP A 80 -5.23 -1.51 11.13
C ASP A 80 -6.66 -1.02 10.85
N PHE A 81 -7.66 -1.81 11.24
CA PHE A 81 -9.06 -1.40 11.20
C PHE A 81 -9.28 -0.11 12.01
N ASP A 82 -8.82 -0.08 13.26
CA ASP A 82 -8.96 1.06 14.16
C ASP A 82 -8.21 2.29 13.64
N PHE A 83 -7.06 2.10 12.99
CA PHE A 83 -6.32 3.19 12.36
C PHE A 83 -7.11 3.83 11.20
N VAL A 84 -7.73 3.01 10.33
CA VAL A 84 -8.61 3.51 9.26
C VAL A 84 -9.80 4.27 9.85
N ARG A 85 -10.46 3.71 10.87
CA ARG A 85 -11.57 4.38 11.58
C ARG A 85 -11.13 5.71 12.16
N HIS A 86 -9.98 5.74 12.83
CA HIS A 86 -9.45 6.95 13.43
C HIS A 86 -9.19 8.04 12.39
N LEU A 87 -8.61 7.70 11.22
CA LEU A 87 -8.40 8.67 10.15
C LEU A 87 -9.72 9.28 9.63
N ILE A 88 -10.76 8.46 9.48
CA ILE A 88 -12.07 8.88 8.97
C ILE A 88 -12.84 9.69 10.02
N GLU A 89 -12.97 9.15 11.24
CA GLU A 89 -13.80 9.73 12.30
C GLU A 89 -13.23 11.03 12.86
N GLN A 90 -11.92 11.23 12.77
CA GLN A 90 -11.24 12.47 13.15
C GLN A 90 -11.04 13.43 11.96
N ASP A 91 -11.62 13.14 10.79
CA ASP A 91 -11.52 13.93 9.55
C ASP A 91 -10.06 14.31 9.19
N LEU A 92 -9.15 13.34 9.31
CA LEU A 92 -7.71 13.57 9.11
C LEU A 92 -7.28 13.41 7.65
N ILE A 93 -8.17 12.91 6.78
CA ILE A 93 -7.88 12.66 5.37
C ILE A 93 -8.20 13.94 4.56
N PRO A 94 -7.22 14.62 3.97
CA PRO A 94 -7.48 15.80 3.14
C PRO A 94 -8.37 15.49 1.93
N ASP A 95 -9.10 16.50 1.45
CA ASP A 95 -10.04 16.37 0.32
C ASP A 95 -9.39 15.94 -0.99
N ASP A 96 -8.08 16.10 -1.15
CA ASP A 96 -7.32 15.72 -2.34
C ASP A 96 -6.51 14.42 -2.16
N VAL A 97 -6.66 13.74 -1.03
CA VAL A 97 -5.98 12.47 -0.73
C VAL A 97 -6.98 11.31 -0.82
N THR A 98 -6.53 10.23 -1.46
CA THR A 98 -7.24 8.95 -1.53
C THR A 98 -6.48 7.92 -0.71
N ILE A 99 -7.11 7.38 0.33
CA ILE A 99 -6.51 6.28 1.09
C ILE A 99 -6.70 4.95 0.34
N GLN A 100 -5.71 4.08 0.38
CA GLN A 100 -5.77 2.70 -0.09
C GLN A 100 -5.80 1.73 1.09
N VAL A 101 -6.65 0.71 0.99
CA VAL A 101 -6.67 -0.42 1.94
C VAL A 101 -6.52 -1.73 1.18
N LEU A 102 -5.75 -2.66 1.75
CA LEU A 102 -5.54 -3.98 1.18
C LEU A 102 -6.58 -4.97 1.70
N THR A 103 -7.02 -5.91 0.86
CA THR A 103 -7.85 -7.06 1.25
C THR A 103 -7.61 -8.22 0.29
N PRO A 104 -7.61 -9.48 0.72
CA PRO A 104 -7.51 -10.61 -0.20
C PRO A 104 -8.88 -10.91 -0.81
N ALA A 105 -8.88 -11.68 -1.90
CA ALA A 105 -10.09 -12.15 -2.59
C ALA A 105 -10.92 -13.20 -1.81
N ARG A 106 -11.32 -12.90 -0.57
CA ARG A 106 -12.27 -13.68 0.24
C ARG A 106 -13.42 -12.78 0.67
N GLU A 107 -14.65 -13.18 0.38
CA GLU A 107 -15.86 -12.36 0.58
C GLU A 107 -15.94 -11.74 1.98
N THR A 108 -15.72 -12.51 3.04
CA THR A 108 -15.79 -12.02 4.43
C THR A 108 -14.76 -10.95 4.74
N LEU A 109 -13.57 -11.04 4.14
CA LEU A 109 -12.49 -10.08 4.31
C LEU A 109 -12.74 -8.81 3.49
N ILE A 110 -13.28 -8.96 2.28
CA ILE A 110 -13.74 -7.82 1.47
C ILE A 110 -14.81 -7.04 2.25
N ARG A 111 -15.85 -7.71 2.77
CA ARG A 111 -16.91 -7.06 3.58
C ARG A 111 -16.33 -6.28 4.74
N ARG A 112 -15.45 -6.90 5.53
CA ARG A 112 -14.79 -6.24 6.66
C ARG A 112 -13.91 -5.05 6.24
N THR A 113 -13.26 -5.12 5.08
CA THR A 113 -12.52 -3.97 4.54
C THR A 113 -13.45 -2.81 4.20
N PHE A 114 -14.61 -3.07 3.59
CA PHE A 114 -15.62 -2.03 3.35
C PHE A 114 -16.20 -1.47 4.65
N ASP A 115 -16.41 -2.30 5.67
CA ASP A 115 -16.87 -1.84 6.99
C ASP A 115 -15.89 -0.83 7.62
N SER A 116 -14.57 -1.02 7.41
CA SER A 116 -13.56 -0.06 7.89
C SER A 116 -13.67 1.31 7.20
N LEU A 117 -14.15 1.34 5.96
CA LEU A 117 -14.19 2.53 5.10
C LEU A 117 -15.49 3.35 5.22
N VAL A 118 -16.46 2.94 6.05
CA VAL A 118 -17.74 3.64 6.20
C VAL A 118 -17.53 5.12 6.53
N GLY A 119 -18.05 6.02 5.70
CA GLY A 119 -17.94 7.48 5.88
C GLY A 119 -16.73 8.13 5.19
N VAL A 120 -15.85 7.36 4.54
CA VAL A 120 -14.76 7.93 3.74
C VAL A 120 -15.31 8.61 2.47
N LYS A 121 -14.75 9.76 2.08
CA LYS A 121 -15.12 10.48 0.84
C LYS A 121 -14.70 9.72 -0.43
N ARG A 122 -13.51 9.11 -0.41
CA ARG A 122 -12.95 8.29 -1.50
C ARG A 122 -11.91 7.31 -0.95
N ALA A 123 -11.83 6.12 -1.53
CA ALA A 123 -10.83 5.12 -1.19
C ALA A 123 -10.52 4.20 -2.37
N ILE A 124 -9.31 3.65 -2.40
CA ILE A 124 -8.91 2.54 -3.27
C ILE A 124 -8.98 1.25 -2.45
N VAL A 125 -9.74 0.26 -2.94
CA VAL A 125 -9.75 -1.09 -2.39
C VAL A 125 -8.82 -1.96 -3.24
N HIS A 126 -7.66 -2.29 -2.71
CA HIS A 126 -6.65 -3.12 -3.36
C HIS A 126 -6.88 -4.60 -3.00
N LEU A 127 -7.18 -5.43 -4.00
CA LEU A 127 -7.57 -6.84 -3.86
C LEU A 127 -6.41 -7.82 -4.09
#